data_AF-A0AAJ0BUM1-F1
#
_entry.id   AF-A0AAJ0BUM1-F1
#
_cell.length_a   1.000
_cell.length_b   1.000
_cell.length_c   1.000
_cell.angle_alpha   90.00
_cell.angle_beta   90.00
_cell.angle_gamma   90.00
#
_symmetry.space_group_name_H-M   'P 1'
#
loop_
_entity.id
_entity.type
_entity.pdbx_description
1 polymer ?
#
loop_
_entity_poly.entity_id
_entity_poly.type
_entity_poly.pdbx_seq_one_letter_code
_entity_poly.pdbx_strand_id
1 'polypeptide(L)'
;MAPSNVPASRRSKLEFLSSRWPRLFFITAFIQAVICLTFESYVFAKFQTNVRGEFNFKNDDQLNSQYKTIPTFLTLFIFGFIYQLILVWDALRMKNTIQVIGICLSNLAFLVYTSLQIDQIGSAIEFLAAKGAIKPMPATEAGVWEQCRPFLLAIPGVLAVATVAMGFLAWKLYKEFAWDILKQIGADYRMKKRFLHYQIYIALLKFDFFFFLGFTVQFLVIVTGQTDSEFALTIVAIPVTIVILLLAALFVRREIKFGMAGVILLYFCALAYFFFKLVRIYQPSHAAHYQAVKRSLTAFAVLTIVLIILTIGNAFICMHNFGAGLRTHLVNAKAEEEKEATNAYQLQDQKPQLPSRMTID
;
A
#
# COMPACT_ATOMS: atom_id res chain seq x y z
N MET A 1 35.01 29.10 -16.52
CA MET A 1 33.71 28.86 -15.85
C MET A 1 33.17 27.54 -16.37
N ALA A 2 33.19 26.48 -15.55
CA ALA A 2 32.69 25.17 -15.93
C ALA A 2 31.14 25.17 -15.86
N PRO A 3 30.41 24.76 -16.91
CA PRO A 3 28.99 24.56 -16.81
C PRO A 3 28.71 23.21 -16.13
N SER A 4 27.83 23.25 -15.13
CA SER A 4 27.38 22.12 -14.35
C SER A 4 26.53 21.17 -15.20
N ASN A 5 27.06 19.96 -15.43
CA ASN A 5 26.29 18.83 -15.92
C ASN A 5 25.33 18.35 -14.83
N VAL A 6 24.03 18.62 -14.98
CA VAL A 6 22.97 17.94 -14.23
C VAL A 6 22.18 17.07 -15.23
N PRO A 7 21.98 15.75 -14.97
CA PRO A 7 21.44 14.85 -15.99
C PRO A 7 19.95 15.09 -16.22
N ALA A 8 19.57 15.32 -17.48
CA ALA A 8 18.21 15.59 -17.93
C ALA A 8 17.22 14.42 -17.75
N SER A 9 17.67 13.21 -17.41
CA SER A 9 16.81 12.02 -17.27
C SER A 9 15.91 12.02 -16.03
N ARG A 10 16.25 12.79 -14.99
CA ARG A 10 15.43 12.88 -13.75
C ARG A 10 14.24 13.82 -13.88
N ARG A 11 14.26 14.76 -14.83
CA ARG A 11 13.22 15.79 -15.01
C ARG A 11 11.88 15.23 -15.46
N SER A 12 11.86 14.22 -16.32
CA SER A 12 10.60 13.62 -16.83
C SER A 12 9.81 12.85 -15.76
N LYS A 13 10.46 12.09 -14.88
CA LYS A 13 9.75 11.29 -13.86
C LYS A 13 9.21 12.11 -12.68
N LEU A 14 9.82 13.25 -12.38
CA LEU A 14 9.43 14.16 -11.28
C LEU A 14 8.61 15.36 -11.77
N GLU A 15 8.27 15.43 -13.06
CA GLU A 15 7.58 16.58 -13.64
C GLU A 15 6.23 16.86 -12.97
N PHE A 16 5.53 15.84 -12.48
CA PHE A 16 4.28 16.01 -11.74
C PHE A 16 4.46 16.82 -10.43
N LEU A 17 5.66 16.84 -9.84
CA LEU A 17 5.96 17.68 -8.67
C LEU A 17 6.15 19.16 -9.00
N SER A 18 6.18 19.53 -10.30
CA SER A 18 6.21 20.94 -10.70
C SER A 18 4.90 21.65 -10.33
N SER A 19 3.75 20.98 -10.50
CA SER A 19 2.45 21.51 -10.08
C SER A 19 2.36 21.60 -8.55
N ARG A 20 1.64 22.62 -8.07
CA ARG A 20 1.55 22.95 -6.65
C ARG A 20 0.78 21.87 -5.88
N TRP A 21 -0.35 21.39 -6.41
CA TRP A 21 -1.23 20.46 -5.69
C TRP A 21 -0.69 19.03 -5.57
N PRO A 22 -0.16 18.39 -6.64
CA PRO A 22 0.44 17.05 -6.54
C PRO A 22 1.63 17.04 -5.58
N ARG A 23 2.45 18.09 -5.62
CA ARG A 23 3.59 18.25 -4.72
C ARG A 23 3.17 18.35 -3.26
N LEU A 24 2.15 19.16 -2.95
CA LEU A 24 1.62 19.24 -1.58
C LEU A 24 1.07 17.89 -1.12
N PHE A 25 0.32 17.18 -1.96
CA PHE A 25 -0.23 15.86 -1.62
C PHE A 25 0.87 14.84 -1.32
N PHE A 26 1.92 14.80 -2.15
CA PHE A 26 3.09 13.95 -1.92
C PHE A 26 3.84 14.32 -0.63
N ILE A 27 4.08 15.61 -0.39
CA ILE A 27 4.77 16.09 0.82
C ILE A 27 3.96 15.73 2.07
N THR A 28 2.63 15.92 2.07
CA THR A 28 1.77 15.54 3.20
C THR A 28 1.88 14.05 3.52
N ALA A 29 1.77 13.18 2.50
CA ALA A 29 1.93 11.73 2.69
C ALA A 29 3.33 11.36 3.19
N PHE A 30 4.37 12.02 2.67
CA PHE A 30 5.76 11.79 3.08
C PHE A 30 6.02 12.20 4.54
N ILE A 31 5.57 13.40 4.93
CA ILE A 31 5.71 13.89 6.31
C ILE A 31 4.96 12.98 7.28
N GLN A 32 3.73 12.57 6.97
CA GLN A 32 2.99 11.65 7.84
C GLN A 32 3.75 10.33 8.01
N ALA A 33 4.30 9.77 6.91
CA ALA A 33 5.01 8.50 6.93
C ALA A 33 6.25 8.59 7.81
N VAL A 34 7.05 9.65 7.68
CA VAL A 34 8.25 9.87 8.49
C VAL A 34 7.89 9.98 9.98
N ILE A 35 6.87 10.78 10.34
CA ILE A 35 6.47 10.97 11.74
C ILE A 35 5.97 9.64 12.33
N CYS A 36 5.06 8.96 11.64
CA CYS A 36 4.48 7.70 12.14
C CYS A 36 5.54 6.61 12.27
N LEU A 37 6.41 6.43 11.27
CA LEU A 37 7.48 5.43 11.33
C LEU A 37 8.51 5.74 12.42
N THR A 38 8.77 7.02 12.70
CA THR A 38 9.67 7.41 13.80
C THR A 38 9.06 7.02 15.15
N PHE A 39 7.78 7.29 15.37
CA PHE A 39 7.08 6.92 16.59
C PHE A 39 6.97 5.40 16.77
N GLU A 40 6.64 4.66 15.70
CA GLU A 40 6.61 3.19 15.70
C GLU A 40 7.99 2.59 16.01
N SER A 41 9.04 3.12 15.39
CA SER A 41 10.41 2.66 15.62
C SER A 41 10.86 2.91 17.07
N TYR A 42 10.48 4.05 17.65
CA TYR A 42 10.75 4.36 19.05
C TYR A 42 10.05 3.38 20.01
N VAL A 43 8.75 3.12 19.80
CA VAL A 43 7.96 2.18 20.60
C VAL A 43 8.57 0.78 20.53
N PHE A 44 8.93 0.32 19.33
CA PHE A 44 9.58 -0.97 19.14
C PHE A 44 10.95 -1.05 19.84
N ALA A 45 11.80 -0.03 19.69
CA ALA A 45 13.11 0.00 20.33
C ALA A 45 13.00 -0.02 21.86
N LYS A 46 12.06 0.76 22.42
CA LYS A 46 11.80 0.77 23.87
C LYS A 46 11.26 -0.57 24.36
N PHE A 47 10.39 -1.22 23.61
CA PHE A 47 9.94 -2.56 23.95
C PHE A 47 11.11 -3.56 23.92
N GLN A 48 11.84 -3.64 22.80
CA GLN A 48 12.89 -4.65 22.60
C GLN A 48 14.04 -4.53 23.60
N THR A 49 14.39 -3.32 24.01
CA THR A 49 15.44 -3.08 25.02
C THR A 49 15.04 -3.50 26.44
N ASN A 50 13.73 -3.49 26.74
CA ASN A 50 13.18 -3.81 28.05
C ASN A 50 12.66 -5.25 28.18
N VAL A 51 12.52 -5.98 27.07
CA VAL A 51 12.26 -7.42 27.10
C VAL A 51 13.50 -8.17 27.61
N ARG A 52 13.30 -9.15 28.49
CA ARG A 52 14.35 -10.06 28.95
C ARG A 52 14.64 -11.10 27.86
N GLY A 53 15.79 -11.00 27.21
CA GLY A 53 16.19 -11.91 26.12
C GLY A 53 16.31 -13.38 26.53
N GLU A 54 16.50 -13.67 27.82
CA GLU A 54 16.60 -15.02 28.38
C GLU A 54 15.23 -15.65 28.72
N PHE A 55 14.14 -14.91 28.58
CA PHE A 55 12.81 -15.42 28.90
C PHE A 55 12.35 -16.46 27.86
N ASN A 56 11.87 -17.62 28.29
CA ASN A 56 11.48 -18.68 27.36
C ASN A 56 10.07 -18.42 26.77
N PHE A 57 10.02 -17.74 25.63
CA PHE A 57 8.77 -17.46 24.91
C PHE A 57 8.20 -18.67 24.16
N LYS A 58 8.94 -19.75 23.97
CA LYS A 58 8.52 -20.87 23.10
C LYS A 58 7.60 -21.88 23.80
N ASN A 59 7.61 -21.92 25.12
CA ASN A 59 6.84 -22.91 25.88
C ASN A 59 5.38 -22.49 26.13
N ASP A 60 5.03 -21.22 25.91
CA ASP A 60 3.70 -20.67 26.13
C ASP A 60 3.26 -19.88 24.90
N ASP A 61 2.30 -20.45 24.15
CA ASP A 61 1.77 -19.87 22.93
C ASP A 61 1.12 -18.50 23.13
N GLN A 62 0.45 -18.31 24.27
CA GLN A 62 -0.18 -17.04 24.60
C GLN A 62 0.89 -15.98 24.85
N LEU A 63 1.95 -16.33 25.57
CA LEU A 63 3.07 -15.42 25.83
C LEU A 63 3.87 -15.09 24.56
N ASN A 64 4.09 -16.07 23.68
CA ASN A 64 4.71 -15.86 22.36
C ASN A 64 3.89 -14.91 21.49
N SER A 65 2.56 -15.07 21.49
CA SER A 65 1.64 -14.19 20.76
C SER A 65 1.77 -12.73 21.21
N GLN A 66 1.80 -12.49 22.52
CA GLN A 66 1.95 -11.14 23.08
C GLN A 66 3.30 -10.52 22.70
N TYR A 67 4.40 -11.28 22.80
CA TYR A 67 5.73 -10.80 22.40
C TYR A 67 5.80 -10.38 20.92
N LYS A 68 5.14 -11.13 20.03
CA LYS A 68 5.12 -10.85 18.58
C LYS A 68 4.20 -9.70 18.17
N THR A 69 3.39 -9.16 19.07
CA THR A 69 2.38 -8.14 18.74
C THR A 69 3.02 -6.86 18.21
N ILE A 70 3.99 -6.30 18.94
CA ILE A 70 4.67 -5.05 18.55
C ILE A 70 5.48 -5.22 17.25
N PRO A 71 6.31 -6.27 17.07
CA PRO A 71 6.95 -6.53 15.78
C PRO A 71 5.97 -6.66 14.60
N THR A 72 4.80 -7.27 14.82
CA THR A 72 3.76 -7.44 13.79
C THR A 72 3.22 -6.08 13.34
N PHE A 73 2.92 -5.18 14.28
CA PHE A 73 2.49 -3.82 13.97
C PHE A 73 3.56 -3.01 13.24
N LEU A 74 4.79 -2.97 13.78
CA LEU A 74 5.88 -2.22 13.16
C LEU A 74 6.13 -2.67 11.71
N THR A 75 6.19 -3.98 11.48
CA THR A 75 6.43 -4.53 10.14
C THR A 75 5.29 -4.14 9.18
N LEU A 76 4.04 -4.20 9.64
CA LEU A 76 2.90 -3.78 8.84
C LEU A 76 2.97 -2.28 8.51
N PHE A 77 3.28 -1.40 9.47
CA PHE A 77 3.33 0.04 9.20
C PHE A 77 4.48 0.45 8.30
N ILE A 78 5.65 -0.16 8.45
CA ILE A 78 6.77 0.03 7.52
C ILE A 78 6.32 -0.31 6.10
N PHE A 79 5.76 -1.51 5.90
CA PHE A 79 5.24 -1.90 4.60
C PHE A 79 4.11 -0.96 4.12
N GLY A 80 3.21 -0.61 5.03
CA GLY A 80 2.07 0.30 4.87
C GLY A 80 2.45 1.65 4.29
N PHE A 81 3.28 2.39 5.00
CA PHE A 81 3.67 3.73 4.63
C PHE A 81 4.55 3.74 3.38
N ILE A 82 5.47 2.77 3.22
CA ILE A 82 6.29 2.66 2.01
C ILE A 82 5.40 2.41 0.79
N TYR A 83 4.48 1.45 0.88
CA TYR A 83 3.58 1.14 -0.23
C TYR A 83 2.62 2.29 -0.53
N GLN A 84 2.11 2.98 0.50
CA GLN A 84 1.28 4.17 0.32
C GLN A 84 2.03 5.26 -0.46
N LEU A 85 3.31 5.51 -0.16
CA LEU A 85 4.13 6.48 -0.90
C LEU A 85 4.33 6.05 -2.37
N ILE A 86 4.50 4.75 -2.63
CA ILE A 86 4.57 4.21 -4.00
C ILE A 86 3.24 4.47 -4.74
N LEU A 87 2.10 4.23 -4.08
CA LEU A 87 0.78 4.52 -4.67
C LEU A 87 0.58 6.02 -4.92
N VAL A 88 0.97 6.88 -3.99
CA VAL A 88 0.88 8.34 -4.15
C VAL A 88 1.71 8.77 -5.36
N TRP A 89 2.95 8.29 -5.45
CA TRP A 89 3.81 8.55 -6.60
C TRP A 89 3.16 8.11 -7.92
N ASP A 90 2.67 6.87 -7.99
CA ASP A 90 2.04 6.33 -9.18
C ASP A 90 0.77 7.08 -9.58
N ALA A 91 -0.11 7.35 -8.61
CA ALA A 91 -1.38 8.05 -8.82
C ALA A 91 -1.18 9.47 -9.34
N LEU A 92 -0.20 10.20 -8.79
CA LEU A 92 0.10 11.56 -9.23
C LEU A 92 0.80 11.59 -10.59
N ARG A 93 1.75 10.68 -10.84
CA ARG A 93 2.42 10.56 -12.15
C ARG A 93 1.42 10.26 -13.26
N MET A 94 0.52 9.31 -13.03
CA MET A 94 -0.48 8.88 -14.02
C MET A 94 -1.73 9.77 -14.03
N LYS A 95 -1.76 10.85 -13.24
CA LYS A 95 -2.92 11.73 -13.01
C LYS A 95 -4.21 10.94 -12.74
N ASN A 96 -4.10 9.84 -12.00
CA ASN A 96 -5.20 8.91 -11.74
C ASN A 96 -5.96 9.33 -10.47
N THR A 97 -7.04 10.08 -10.66
CA THR A 97 -7.89 10.57 -9.57
C THR A 97 -8.57 9.47 -8.77
N ILE A 98 -8.90 8.34 -9.39
CA ILE A 98 -9.52 7.21 -8.69
C ILE A 98 -8.55 6.62 -7.67
N GLN A 99 -7.28 6.49 -8.03
CA GLN A 99 -6.24 6.03 -7.10
C GLN A 99 -6.02 7.04 -5.98
N VAL A 100 -6.04 8.35 -6.26
CA VAL A 100 -5.94 9.40 -5.22
C VAL A 100 -7.08 9.24 -4.19
N ILE A 101 -8.31 9.03 -4.64
CA ILE A 101 -9.46 8.77 -3.75
C ILE A 101 -9.22 7.50 -2.93
N GLY A 102 -8.77 6.42 -3.57
CA GLY A 102 -8.42 5.17 -2.89
C GLY A 102 -7.33 5.36 -1.83
N ILE A 103 -6.34 6.21 -2.08
CA ILE A 103 -5.27 6.53 -1.11
C ILE A 103 -5.86 7.24 0.10
N CYS A 104 -6.77 8.20 -0.08
CA CYS A 104 -7.47 8.85 1.04
C CYS A 104 -8.28 7.85 1.88
N LEU A 105 -8.99 6.92 1.22
CA LEU A 105 -9.71 5.84 1.92
C LEU A 105 -8.76 4.90 2.67
N SER A 106 -7.60 4.57 2.08
CA SER A 106 -6.57 3.77 2.76
C SER A 106 -6.00 4.47 3.98
N ASN A 107 -5.89 5.82 3.95
CA ASN A 107 -5.44 6.59 5.10
C ASN A 107 -6.43 6.53 6.26
N LEU A 108 -7.74 6.54 5.95
CA LEU A 108 -8.79 6.31 6.93
C LEU A 108 -8.71 4.89 7.52
N ALA A 109 -8.41 3.89 6.69
CA ALA A 109 -8.19 2.53 7.17
C ALA A 109 -6.98 2.45 8.12
N PHE A 110 -5.86 3.11 7.81
CA PHE A 110 -4.71 3.23 8.72
C PHE A 110 -5.07 3.95 10.02
N LEU A 111 -5.88 5.02 9.97
CA LEU A 111 -6.33 5.71 11.17
C LEU A 111 -7.08 4.75 12.10
N VAL A 112 -8.10 4.04 11.60
CA VAL A 112 -8.83 3.04 12.39
C VAL A 112 -7.88 1.98 12.95
N TYR A 113 -6.95 1.52 12.13
CA TYR A 113 -6.01 0.47 12.49
C TYR A 113 -5.04 0.91 13.60
N THR A 114 -4.51 2.14 13.53
CA THR A 114 -3.63 2.72 14.56
C THR A 114 -4.36 2.99 15.87
N SER A 115 -5.66 3.28 15.83
CA SER A 115 -6.47 3.36 17.04
C SER A 115 -6.60 2.00 17.75
N LEU A 116 -6.80 0.91 16.99
CA LEU A 116 -6.89 -0.45 17.56
C LEU A 116 -5.57 -0.94 18.16
N GLN A 117 -4.44 -0.48 17.62
CA GLN A 117 -3.11 -0.87 18.06
C GLN A 117 -2.82 -0.45 19.51
N ILE A 118 -3.33 0.71 19.95
CA ILE A 118 -3.05 1.26 21.28
C ILE A 118 -3.44 0.25 22.36
N ASP A 119 -4.68 -0.24 22.31
CA ASP A 119 -5.20 -1.21 23.29
C ASP A 119 -4.45 -2.54 23.22
N GLN A 120 -4.12 -3.00 22.00
CA GLN A 120 -3.44 -4.29 21.81
C GLN A 120 -2.00 -4.25 22.32
N ILE A 121 -1.25 -3.18 22.03
CA ILE A 121 0.11 -3.02 22.53
C ILE A 121 0.12 -2.82 24.05
N GLY A 122 -0.81 -2.03 24.60
CA GLY A 122 -0.92 -1.84 26.05
C GLY A 122 -1.19 -3.14 26.79
N SER A 123 -2.20 -3.88 26.34
CA SER A 123 -2.55 -5.20 26.90
C SER A 123 -1.39 -6.20 26.79
N ALA A 124 -0.65 -6.18 25.68
CA ALA A 124 0.51 -7.04 25.48
C ALA A 124 1.65 -6.71 26.45
N ILE A 125 1.98 -5.43 26.63
CA ILE A 125 3.02 -4.99 27.55
C ILE A 125 2.65 -5.32 28.99
N GLU A 126 1.42 -5.05 29.41
CA GLU A 126 0.94 -5.37 30.77
C GLU A 126 0.97 -6.88 31.05
N PHE A 127 0.52 -7.70 30.09
CA PHE A 127 0.57 -9.15 30.21
C PHE A 127 2.01 -9.67 30.35
N LEU A 128 2.93 -9.17 29.51
CA LEU A 128 4.33 -9.56 29.56
C LEU A 128 5.02 -9.10 30.85
N ALA A 129 4.66 -7.92 31.36
CA ALA A 129 5.14 -7.44 32.66
C ALA A 129 4.66 -8.34 33.80
N ALA A 130 3.38 -8.70 33.84
CA ALA A 130 2.81 -9.57 34.86
C ALA A 130 3.45 -10.98 34.87
N LYS A 131 3.93 -11.45 33.72
CA LYS A 131 4.63 -12.74 33.57
C LYS A 131 6.14 -12.64 33.82
N GLY A 132 6.66 -11.45 34.15
CA GLY A 132 8.08 -11.23 34.43
C GLY A 132 8.98 -11.26 33.19
N ALA A 133 8.41 -11.13 31.99
CA ALA A 133 9.15 -11.09 30.72
C ALA A 133 9.73 -9.69 30.42
N ILE A 134 9.23 -8.66 31.09
CA ILE A 134 9.76 -7.28 31.03
C ILE A 134 10.66 -7.03 32.23
N LYS A 135 11.79 -6.34 32.02
CA LYS A 135 12.71 -5.96 33.09
C LYS A 135 12.00 -5.08 34.13
N PRO A 136 12.16 -5.36 35.44
CA PRO A 136 11.63 -4.50 36.48
C PRO A 136 12.33 -3.15 36.41
N MET A 137 11.55 -2.08 36.30
CA MET A 137 12.07 -0.71 36.35
C MET A 137 12.14 -0.23 37.81
N PRO A 138 13.10 0.66 38.14
CA PRO A 138 13.10 1.36 39.41
C PRO A 138 11.76 2.09 39.61
N ALA A 139 11.28 2.20 40.85
CA ALA A 139 10.02 2.90 41.16
C ALA A 139 10.02 4.39 40.76
N THR A 140 11.20 4.95 40.49
CA THR A 140 11.41 6.32 40.02
C THR A 140 11.26 6.50 38.51
N GLU A 141 11.24 5.41 37.73
CA GLU A 141 11.11 5.47 36.27
C GLU A 141 9.72 5.04 35.82
N ALA A 142 9.16 5.77 34.85
CA ALA A 142 7.90 5.40 34.22
C ALA A 142 8.03 4.05 33.51
N GLY A 143 7.07 3.14 33.72
CA GLY A 143 7.05 1.82 33.08
C GLY A 143 7.11 1.89 31.55
N VAL A 144 7.47 0.77 30.90
CA VAL A 144 7.59 0.69 29.43
C VAL A 144 6.32 1.18 28.72
N TRP A 145 5.15 0.83 29.25
CA TRP A 145 3.87 1.28 28.71
C TRP A 145 3.71 2.80 28.79
N GLU A 146 3.96 3.40 29.96
CA GLU A 146 3.85 4.85 30.18
C GLU A 146 4.77 5.65 29.25
N GLN A 147 5.96 5.11 28.94
CA GLN A 147 6.88 5.73 27.97
C GLN A 147 6.38 5.62 26.51
N CYS A 148 5.72 4.53 26.15
CA CYS A 148 5.25 4.27 24.78
C CYS A 148 3.87 4.88 24.48
N ARG A 149 2.98 4.92 25.47
CA ARG A 149 1.60 5.40 25.37
C ARG A 149 1.44 6.77 24.68
N PRO A 150 2.23 7.83 25.01
CA PRO A 150 2.06 9.13 24.35
C PRO A 150 2.36 9.09 22.85
N PHE A 151 3.34 8.29 22.41
CA PHE A 151 3.67 8.14 21.00
C PHE A 151 2.60 7.35 20.26
N LEU A 152 2.08 6.28 20.86
CA LEU A 152 0.98 5.49 20.30
C LEU A 152 -0.30 6.31 20.16
N LEU A 153 -0.60 7.21 21.10
CA LEU A 153 -1.74 8.14 21.00
C LEU A 153 -1.52 9.24 19.95
N ALA A 154 -0.28 9.65 19.72
CA ALA A 154 0.04 10.68 18.74
C ALA A 154 -0.15 10.19 17.28
N ILE A 155 0.10 8.91 17.01
CA ILE A 155 0.03 8.34 15.65
C ILE A 155 -1.36 8.53 14.99
N PRO A 156 -2.48 8.10 15.59
CA PRO A 156 -3.81 8.34 15.01
C PRO A 156 -4.12 9.83 14.84
N GLY A 157 -3.62 10.69 15.75
CA GLY A 157 -3.77 12.14 15.65
C GLY A 157 -3.09 12.73 14.42
N VAL A 158 -1.84 12.33 14.16
CA VAL A 158 -1.09 12.71 12.95
C VAL A 158 -1.81 12.22 11.69
N LEU A 159 -2.25 10.95 11.69
CA LEU A 159 -3.02 10.37 10.58
C LEU A 159 -4.36 11.07 10.36
N ALA A 160 -5.05 11.51 11.41
CA ALA A 160 -6.30 12.26 11.29
C ALA A 160 -6.09 13.60 10.59
N VAL A 161 -5.10 14.38 11.05
CA VAL A 161 -4.75 15.66 10.43
C VAL A 161 -4.32 15.46 8.97
N ALA A 162 -3.48 14.47 8.71
CA ALA A 162 -3.03 14.16 7.37
C ALA A 162 -4.18 13.66 6.47
N THR A 163 -5.14 12.89 6.99
CA THR A 163 -6.32 12.43 6.24
C THR A 163 -7.20 13.61 5.82
N VAL A 164 -7.44 14.57 6.71
CA VAL A 164 -8.20 15.80 6.38
C VAL A 164 -7.45 16.62 5.32
N ALA A 165 -6.14 16.82 5.49
CA ALA A 165 -5.31 17.53 4.53
C ALA A 165 -5.29 16.84 3.16
N MET A 166 -5.09 15.52 3.13
CA MET A 166 -5.11 14.72 1.91
C MET A 166 -6.49 14.74 1.25
N GLY A 167 -7.58 14.72 2.01
CA GLY A 167 -8.94 14.83 1.46
C GLY A 167 -9.18 16.18 0.77
N PHE A 168 -8.74 17.29 1.39
CA PHE A 168 -8.80 18.61 0.78
C PHE A 168 -7.93 18.69 -0.50
N LEU A 169 -6.70 18.19 -0.44
CA LEU A 169 -5.79 18.17 -1.58
C LEU A 169 -6.30 17.27 -2.71
N ALA A 170 -6.92 16.12 -2.38
CA ALA A 170 -7.55 15.23 -3.34
C ALA A 170 -8.71 15.92 -4.07
N TRP A 171 -9.50 16.75 -3.38
CA TRP A 171 -10.55 17.54 -4.03
C TRP A 171 -9.98 18.58 -5.01
N LYS A 172 -8.85 19.21 -4.67
CA LYS A 172 -8.15 20.12 -5.59
C LYS A 172 -7.58 19.38 -6.80
N LEU A 173 -6.96 18.22 -6.57
CA LEU A 173 -6.45 17.34 -7.63
C LEU A 173 -7.56 16.83 -8.54
N TYR A 174 -8.72 16.47 -7.99
CA TYR A 174 -9.88 16.07 -8.79
C TYR A 174 -10.28 17.17 -9.77
N LYS A 175 -10.31 18.43 -9.33
CA LYS A 175 -10.61 19.57 -10.21
C LYS A 175 -9.55 19.74 -11.30
N GLU A 176 -8.27 19.67 -10.95
CA GLU A 176 -7.16 19.82 -11.90
C GLU A 176 -7.15 18.69 -12.95
N PHE A 177 -7.28 17.43 -12.50
CA PHE A 177 -7.23 16.25 -13.39
C PHE A 177 -8.50 16.06 -14.22
N ALA A 178 -9.67 16.49 -13.73
CA ALA A 178 -10.92 16.39 -14.51
C ALA A 178 -10.86 17.19 -15.83
N TRP A 179 -10.15 18.32 -15.84
CA TRP A 179 -9.92 19.12 -17.05
C TRP A 179 -9.00 18.42 -18.05
N ASP A 180 -7.97 17.72 -17.59
CA ASP A 180 -7.04 16.98 -18.45
C ASP A 180 -7.70 15.74 -19.06
N ILE A 181 -8.50 15.00 -18.27
CA ILE A 181 -9.24 13.82 -18.74
C ILE A 181 -10.26 14.20 -19.82
N LEU A 182 -10.88 15.39 -19.73
CA LEU A 182 -11.82 15.87 -20.74
C LEU A 182 -11.13 16.10 -22.10
N LYS A 183 -9.86 16.56 -22.10
CA LYS A 183 -9.10 16.83 -23.33
C LYS A 183 -8.61 15.56 -24.03
N GLN A 184 -8.25 14.51 -23.28
CA GLN A 184 -7.70 13.28 -23.87
C GLN A 184 -8.74 12.32 -24.47
N ILE A 185 -9.95 12.24 -23.89
CA ILE A 185 -10.94 11.22 -24.26
C ILE A 185 -11.96 11.74 -25.31
N GLY A 186 -12.10 13.06 -25.47
CA GLY A 186 -13.14 13.66 -26.29
C GLY A 186 -14.54 13.54 -25.64
N ALA A 187 -15.60 13.83 -26.41
CA ALA A 187 -16.97 13.93 -25.92
C ALA A 187 -17.74 12.58 -25.86
N ASP A 188 -17.14 11.45 -26.25
CA ASP A 188 -17.83 10.15 -26.21
C ASP A 188 -17.92 9.63 -24.76
N TYR A 189 -19.11 9.82 -24.18
CA TYR A 189 -19.46 9.39 -22.84
C TYR A 189 -19.30 7.87 -22.63
N ARG A 190 -19.57 7.03 -23.65
CA ARG A 190 -19.52 5.57 -23.52
C ARG A 190 -18.09 5.07 -23.38
N MET A 191 -17.16 5.64 -24.16
CA MET A 191 -15.73 5.29 -24.06
C MET A 191 -15.15 5.77 -22.72
N LYS A 192 -15.50 6.98 -22.28
CA LYS A 192 -15.11 7.52 -20.97
C LYS A 192 -15.56 6.62 -19.81
N LYS A 193 -16.79 6.11 -19.86
CA LYS A 193 -17.32 5.18 -18.85
C LYS A 193 -16.55 3.86 -18.81
N ARG A 194 -16.20 3.30 -19.97
CA ARG A 194 -15.41 2.04 -20.05
C ARG A 194 -14.00 2.24 -19.51
N PHE A 195 -13.35 3.35 -19.85
CA PHE A 195 -12.04 3.70 -19.33
C PHE A 195 -12.05 3.91 -17.82
N LEU A 196 -13.10 4.54 -17.28
CA LEU A 196 -13.30 4.69 -15.83
C LEU A 196 -13.38 3.32 -15.13
N HIS A 197 -14.19 2.39 -15.63
CA HIS A 197 -14.27 1.03 -15.06
C HIS A 197 -12.94 0.31 -15.08
N TYR A 198 -12.19 0.43 -16.18
CA TYR A 198 -10.83 -0.11 -16.27
C TYR A 198 -9.88 0.52 -15.24
N GLN A 199 -9.90 1.85 -15.07
CA GLN A 199 -9.07 2.53 -14.08
C GLN A 199 -9.44 2.14 -12.64
N ILE A 200 -10.74 2.00 -12.35
CA ILE A 200 -11.23 1.49 -11.05
C ILE A 200 -10.69 0.08 -10.82
N TYR A 201 -10.78 -0.80 -11.81
CA TYR A 201 -10.28 -2.16 -11.70
C TYR A 201 -8.77 -2.19 -11.41
N ILE A 202 -7.96 -1.46 -12.18
CA ILE A 202 -6.51 -1.38 -11.95
C ILE A 202 -6.17 -0.76 -10.59
N ALA A 203 -6.94 0.24 -10.13
CA ALA A 203 -6.76 0.81 -8.79
C ALA A 203 -7.06 -0.24 -7.71
N LEU A 204 -8.17 -0.97 -7.83
CA LEU A 204 -8.54 -2.05 -6.92
C LEU A 204 -7.45 -3.12 -6.85
N LEU A 205 -6.87 -3.56 -7.98
CA LEU A 205 -5.77 -4.52 -7.97
C LEU A 205 -4.55 -4.06 -7.16
N LYS A 206 -4.25 -2.76 -7.15
CA LYS A 206 -3.15 -2.20 -6.36
C LYS A 206 -3.47 -2.18 -4.87
N PHE A 207 -4.71 -1.92 -4.49
CA PHE A 207 -5.15 -2.02 -3.10
C PHE A 207 -5.26 -3.49 -2.67
N ASP A 208 -5.76 -4.38 -3.51
CA ASP A 208 -5.76 -5.83 -3.23
C ASP A 208 -4.34 -6.34 -2.99
N PHE A 209 -3.35 -5.92 -3.79
CA PHE A 209 -1.95 -6.24 -3.51
C PHE A 209 -1.53 -5.79 -2.11
N PHE A 210 -1.85 -4.54 -1.76
CA PHE A 210 -1.50 -3.98 -0.45
C PHE A 210 -2.11 -4.78 0.70
N PHE A 211 -3.42 -4.98 0.65
CA PHE A 211 -4.12 -5.65 1.72
C PHE A 211 -3.73 -7.14 1.76
N PHE A 212 -3.71 -7.84 0.64
CA PHE A 212 -3.27 -9.23 0.64
C PHE A 212 -1.85 -9.39 1.21
N LEU A 213 -0.90 -8.56 0.77
CA LEU A 213 0.48 -8.64 1.26
C LEU A 213 0.59 -8.21 2.73
N GLY A 214 -0.13 -7.16 3.14
CA GLY A 214 -0.17 -6.70 4.53
C GLY A 214 -0.66 -7.80 5.47
N PHE A 215 -1.77 -8.45 5.13
CA PHE A 215 -2.26 -9.62 5.87
C PHE A 215 -1.22 -10.74 5.91
N THR A 216 -0.60 -11.04 4.78
CA THR A 216 0.37 -12.15 4.66
C THR A 216 1.63 -11.88 5.48
N VAL A 217 2.14 -10.65 5.46
CA VAL A 217 3.31 -10.22 6.25
C VAL A 217 3.01 -10.31 7.74
N GLN A 218 1.84 -9.84 8.19
CA GLN A 218 1.43 -9.99 9.59
C GLN A 218 1.32 -11.45 9.99
N PHE A 219 0.67 -12.26 9.14
CA PHE A 219 0.50 -13.68 9.36
C PHE A 219 1.85 -14.41 9.44
N LEU A 220 2.82 -14.04 8.60
CA LEU A 220 4.16 -14.61 8.58
C LEU A 220 4.89 -14.35 9.90
N VAL A 221 4.85 -13.13 10.43
CA VAL A 221 5.46 -12.80 11.74
C VAL A 221 4.86 -13.64 12.87
N ILE A 222 3.55 -13.88 12.84
CA ILE A 222 2.84 -14.68 13.86
C ILE A 222 3.24 -16.16 13.76
N VAL A 223 3.22 -16.72 12.56
CA VAL A 223 3.47 -18.15 12.29
C VAL A 223 4.96 -18.52 12.35
N THR A 224 5.87 -17.55 12.37
CA THR A 224 7.32 -17.81 12.50
C THR A 224 7.60 -18.63 13.78
N GLY A 225 8.03 -19.89 13.64
CA GLY A 225 8.27 -20.81 14.75
C GLY A 225 7.14 -21.80 15.06
N GLN A 226 6.12 -21.91 14.20
CA GLN A 226 5.10 -22.97 14.21
C GLN A 226 5.35 -24.04 13.14
N THR A 227 4.36 -24.89 12.87
CA THR A 227 4.42 -25.99 11.89
C THR A 227 4.99 -25.56 10.54
N ASP A 228 5.96 -26.34 10.05
CA ASP A 228 6.74 -26.02 8.83
C ASP A 228 5.85 -25.81 7.59
N SER A 229 4.69 -26.47 7.53
CA SER A 229 3.77 -26.38 6.41
C SER A 229 3.08 -25.03 6.28
N GLU A 230 2.68 -24.39 7.38
CA GLU A 230 1.96 -23.10 7.32
C GLU A 230 2.89 -21.94 6.99
N PHE A 231 4.11 -22.01 7.53
CA PHE A 231 5.16 -21.07 7.22
C PHE A 231 5.52 -21.14 5.73
N ALA A 232 5.77 -22.35 5.20
CA ALA A 232 6.09 -22.54 3.78
C ALA A 232 4.94 -22.07 2.85
N LEU A 233 3.70 -22.43 3.16
CA LEU A 233 2.53 -22.00 2.39
C LEU A 233 2.37 -20.46 2.39
N THR A 234 2.62 -19.81 3.52
CA THR A 234 2.54 -18.34 3.64
C THR A 234 3.61 -17.65 2.79
N ILE A 235 4.83 -18.19 2.76
CA ILE A 235 5.91 -17.67 1.92
C ILE A 235 5.56 -17.80 0.44
N VAL A 236 5.03 -18.96 0.02
CA VAL A 236 4.62 -19.21 -1.38
C VAL A 236 3.42 -18.35 -1.79
N ALA A 237 2.54 -17.98 -0.86
CA ALA A 237 1.38 -17.14 -1.16
C ALA A 237 1.77 -15.75 -1.69
N ILE A 238 2.89 -15.16 -1.24
CA ILE A 238 3.36 -13.84 -1.69
C ILE A 238 3.63 -13.78 -3.20
N PRO A 239 4.56 -14.59 -3.77
CA PRO A 239 4.85 -14.57 -5.20
C PRO A 239 3.65 -15.02 -6.04
N VAL A 240 2.86 -15.98 -5.55
CA VAL A 240 1.64 -16.43 -6.25
C VAL A 240 0.66 -15.27 -6.41
N THR A 241 0.38 -14.51 -5.35
CA THR A 241 -0.49 -13.33 -5.43
C THR A 241 0.04 -12.28 -6.39
N ILE A 242 1.35 -12.01 -6.39
CA ILE A 242 1.97 -11.08 -7.35
C ILE A 242 1.69 -11.52 -8.79
N VAL A 243 1.93 -12.80 -9.10
CA VAL A 243 1.69 -13.35 -10.44
C VAL A 243 0.22 -13.23 -10.84
N ILE A 244 -0.71 -13.58 -9.95
CA ILE A 244 -2.15 -13.50 -10.22
C ILE A 244 -2.56 -12.06 -10.55
N LEU A 245 -2.11 -11.07 -9.77
CA LEU A 245 -2.47 -9.67 -9.99
C LEU A 245 -1.83 -9.08 -11.26
N LEU A 246 -0.61 -9.51 -11.60
CA LEU A 246 0.03 -9.12 -12.86
C LEU A 246 -0.70 -9.73 -14.06
N LEU A 247 -1.07 -11.02 -14.01
CA LEU A 247 -1.87 -11.66 -15.04
C LEU A 247 -3.24 -11.01 -15.19
N ALA A 248 -3.89 -10.65 -14.08
CA ALA A 248 -5.14 -9.90 -14.09
C ALA A 248 -5.01 -8.57 -14.84
N ALA A 249 -3.99 -7.77 -14.52
CA ALA A 249 -3.71 -6.51 -15.20
C ALA A 249 -3.38 -6.70 -16.69
N LEU A 250 -2.71 -7.79 -17.07
CA LEU A 250 -2.40 -8.11 -18.46
C LEU A 250 -3.65 -8.55 -19.25
N PHE A 251 -4.46 -9.44 -18.68
CA PHE A 251 -5.64 -9.97 -19.35
C PHE A 251 -6.73 -8.94 -19.53
N VAL A 252 -6.94 -8.04 -18.56
CA VAL A 252 -7.89 -6.94 -18.71
C VAL A 252 -7.43 -5.94 -19.78
N ARG A 253 -6.12 -5.65 -19.87
CA ARG A 253 -5.55 -4.76 -20.90
C ARG A 253 -5.65 -5.32 -22.31
N ARG A 254 -5.44 -6.63 -22.46
CA ARG A 254 -5.51 -7.31 -23.75
C ARG A 254 -6.91 -7.82 -24.10
N GLU A 255 -7.88 -7.63 -23.20
CA GLU A 255 -9.27 -8.11 -23.34
C GLU A 255 -9.36 -9.64 -23.57
N ILE A 256 -8.48 -10.42 -22.92
CA ILE A 256 -8.44 -11.89 -23.05
C ILE A 256 -9.51 -12.51 -22.15
N LYS A 257 -10.67 -12.84 -22.74
CA LYS A 257 -11.85 -13.38 -22.02
C LYS A 257 -11.55 -14.63 -21.18
N PHE A 258 -10.88 -15.62 -21.76
CA PHE A 258 -10.55 -16.87 -21.05
C PHE A 258 -9.61 -16.62 -19.85
N GLY A 259 -8.59 -15.80 -20.02
CA GLY A 259 -7.67 -15.42 -18.95
C GLY A 259 -8.39 -14.64 -17.84
N MET A 260 -9.28 -13.72 -18.20
CA MET A 260 -10.09 -12.97 -17.24
C MET A 260 -11.04 -13.87 -16.45
N ALA A 261 -11.69 -14.85 -17.10
CA ALA A 261 -12.53 -15.84 -16.41
C ALA A 261 -11.73 -16.68 -15.41
N GLY A 262 -10.52 -17.11 -15.78
CA GLY A 262 -9.61 -17.81 -14.87
C GLY A 262 -9.19 -16.96 -13.67
N VAL A 263 -8.87 -15.68 -13.88
CA VAL A 263 -8.56 -14.74 -12.79
C VAL A 263 -9.76 -14.52 -11.87
N ILE A 264 -10.97 -14.38 -12.40
CA ILE A 264 -12.19 -14.24 -11.59
C ILE A 264 -12.37 -15.49 -10.69
N LEU A 265 -12.15 -16.69 -11.23
CA LEU A 265 -12.19 -17.92 -10.44
C LEU A 265 -11.14 -17.89 -9.31
N LEU A 266 -9.92 -17.43 -9.59
CA LEU A 266 -8.88 -17.27 -8.57
C LEU A 266 -9.26 -16.23 -7.51
N TYR A 267 -10.00 -15.17 -7.85
CA TYR A 267 -10.54 -14.23 -6.85
C TYR A 267 -11.57 -14.88 -5.94
N PHE A 268 -12.43 -15.77 -6.46
CA PHE A 268 -13.32 -16.56 -5.60
C PHE A 268 -12.53 -17.51 -4.68
N CYS A 269 -11.44 -18.12 -5.16
CA CYS A 269 -10.54 -18.91 -4.32
C CYS A 269 -9.88 -18.05 -3.23
N ALA A 270 -9.40 -16.84 -3.57
CA ALA A 270 -8.83 -15.90 -2.62
C ALA A 270 -9.87 -15.46 -1.57
N LEU A 271 -11.11 -15.18 -2.01
CA LEU A 271 -12.22 -14.85 -1.12
C LEU A 271 -12.50 -15.98 -0.13
N ALA A 272 -12.58 -17.23 -0.61
CA ALA A 272 -12.74 -18.42 0.23
C ALA A 272 -11.58 -18.59 1.23
N TYR A 273 -10.34 -18.34 0.80
CA TYR A 273 -9.16 -18.36 1.67
C TYR A 273 -9.26 -17.32 2.80
N PHE A 274 -9.69 -16.09 2.51
CA PHE A 274 -9.87 -15.07 3.55
C PHE A 274 -11.00 -15.40 4.52
N PHE A 275 -12.11 -15.99 4.05
CA PHE A 275 -13.15 -16.50 4.95
C PHE A 275 -12.62 -17.62 5.85
N PHE A 276 -11.88 -18.58 5.30
CA PHE A 276 -11.24 -19.63 6.08
C PHE A 276 -10.30 -19.05 7.15
N LYS A 277 -9.43 -18.09 6.79
CA LYS A 277 -8.53 -17.43 7.73
C LYS A 277 -9.27 -16.64 8.79
N LEU A 278 -10.34 -15.95 8.41
CA LEU A 278 -11.20 -15.22 9.35
C LEU A 278 -11.80 -16.18 10.38
N VAL A 279 -12.34 -17.32 9.97
CA VAL A 279 -12.83 -18.36 10.89
C VAL A 279 -11.70 -18.91 11.76
N ARG A 280 -10.52 -19.15 11.18
CA ARG A 280 -9.36 -19.71 11.88
C ARG A 280 -8.87 -18.83 13.03
N ILE A 281 -8.94 -17.51 12.90
CA ILE A 281 -8.59 -16.56 13.96
C ILE A 281 -9.47 -16.75 15.22
N TYR A 282 -10.71 -17.23 15.06
CA TYR A 282 -11.67 -17.42 16.15
C TYR A 282 -11.80 -18.88 16.59
N GLN A 283 -11.17 -19.83 15.88
CA GLN A 283 -11.26 -21.25 16.20
C GLN A 283 -10.57 -21.55 17.54
N PRO A 284 -11.21 -22.28 18.48
CA PRO A 284 -10.66 -22.53 19.82
C PRO A 284 -9.26 -23.16 19.82
N SER A 285 -8.98 -24.05 18.87
CA SER A 285 -7.69 -24.74 18.75
C SER A 285 -6.52 -23.82 18.39
N HIS A 286 -6.76 -22.64 17.81
CA HIS A 286 -5.72 -21.71 17.39
C HIS A 286 -5.86 -20.32 18.02
N ALA A 287 -6.94 -20.08 18.77
CA ALA A 287 -7.28 -18.77 19.31
C ALA A 287 -6.13 -18.18 20.14
N ALA A 288 -5.43 -19.01 20.93
CA ALA A 288 -4.29 -18.59 21.76
C ALA A 288 -3.19 -17.86 20.97
N HIS A 289 -2.86 -18.33 19.77
CA HIS A 289 -1.81 -17.72 18.94
C HIS A 289 -2.21 -16.36 18.37
N TYR A 290 -3.51 -16.12 18.19
CA TYR A 290 -4.01 -14.88 17.60
C TYR A 290 -4.53 -13.88 18.64
N GLN A 291 -4.67 -14.24 19.92
CA GLN A 291 -5.36 -13.42 20.92
C GLN A 291 -4.91 -11.96 20.92
N ALA A 292 -3.58 -11.74 20.92
CA ALA A 292 -3.00 -10.42 21.05
C ALA A 292 -3.29 -9.50 19.85
N VAL A 293 -3.36 -10.08 18.64
CA VAL A 293 -3.53 -9.39 17.36
C VAL A 293 -4.89 -9.65 16.72
N LYS A 294 -5.80 -10.31 17.43
CA LYS A 294 -7.10 -10.76 16.91
C LYS A 294 -7.92 -9.64 16.29
N ARG A 295 -8.11 -8.53 17.01
CA ARG A 295 -8.93 -7.39 16.54
C ARG A 295 -8.35 -6.77 15.27
N SER A 296 -7.05 -6.55 15.24
CA SER A 296 -6.37 -5.93 14.11
C SER A 296 -6.30 -6.86 12.89
N LEU A 297 -6.02 -8.16 13.06
CA LEU A 297 -6.10 -9.15 11.98
C LEU A 297 -7.51 -9.29 11.41
N THR A 298 -8.53 -9.29 12.27
CA THR A 298 -9.94 -9.33 11.82
C THR A 298 -10.27 -8.10 10.99
N ALA A 299 -9.92 -6.90 11.45
CA ALA A 299 -10.16 -5.67 10.70
C ALA A 299 -9.51 -5.73 9.31
N PHE A 300 -8.28 -6.24 9.27
CA PHE A 300 -7.52 -6.40 8.03
C PHE A 300 -8.17 -7.43 7.07
N ALA A 301 -8.57 -8.58 7.59
CA ALA A 301 -9.26 -9.62 6.81
C ALA A 301 -10.61 -9.14 6.26
N VAL A 302 -11.40 -8.42 7.07
CA VAL A 302 -12.69 -7.86 6.65
C VAL A 302 -12.50 -6.82 5.54
N LEU A 303 -11.54 -5.89 5.67
CA LEU A 303 -11.22 -4.93 4.62
C LEU A 303 -10.81 -5.63 3.32
N THR A 304 -9.99 -6.69 3.42
CA THR A 304 -9.55 -7.45 2.25
C THR A 304 -10.73 -8.18 1.57
N ILE A 305 -11.64 -8.78 2.35
CA ILE A 305 -12.86 -9.41 1.83
C ILE A 305 -13.71 -8.40 1.06
N VAL A 306 -13.94 -7.22 1.63
CA VAL A 306 -14.72 -6.15 0.97
C VAL A 306 -14.06 -5.73 -0.34
N LEU A 307 -12.74 -5.52 -0.35
CA LEU A 307 -12.02 -5.15 -1.56
C LEU A 307 -12.08 -6.23 -2.64
N ILE A 308 -11.88 -7.50 -2.29
CA ILE A 308 -11.99 -8.62 -3.25
C ILE A 308 -13.38 -8.68 -3.86
N ILE A 309 -14.45 -8.48 -3.07
CA ILE A 309 -15.83 -8.45 -3.60
C ILE A 309 -16.00 -7.30 -4.62
N LEU A 310 -15.49 -6.11 -4.29
CA LEU A 310 -15.51 -4.96 -5.20
C LEU A 310 -14.69 -5.23 -6.47
N THR A 311 -13.55 -5.93 -6.36
CA THR A 311 -12.70 -6.34 -7.47
C THR A 311 -13.40 -7.34 -8.38
N ILE A 312 -14.06 -8.36 -7.81
CA ILE A 312 -14.85 -9.33 -8.57
C ILE A 312 -15.98 -8.62 -9.33
N GLY A 313 -16.72 -7.72 -8.67
CA GLY A 313 -17.77 -6.94 -9.32
C GLY A 313 -17.24 -6.10 -10.50
N ASN A 314 -16.13 -5.38 -10.30
CA ASN A 314 -15.50 -4.61 -11.38
C ASN A 314 -14.90 -5.49 -12.47
N ALA A 315 -14.43 -6.70 -12.15
CA ALA A 315 -13.92 -7.67 -13.10
C ALA A 315 -15.01 -8.09 -14.10
N PHE A 316 -16.21 -8.39 -13.62
CA PHE A 316 -17.37 -8.69 -14.48
C PHE A 316 -17.75 -7.51 -15.36
N ILE A 317 -17.78 -6.29 -14.80
CA ILE A 317 -18.07 -5.07 -15.57
C ILE A 317 -17.03 -4.86 -16.68
N CYS A 318 -15.74 -5.04 -16.38
CA CYS A 318 -14.69 -4.95 -17.39
C CYS A 318 -14.88 -6.01 -18.48
N MET A 319 -15.13 -7.27 -18.10
CA MET A 319 -15.31 -8.37 -19.04
C MET A 319 -16.51 -8.18 -19.98
N HIS A 320 -17.62 -7.62 -19.49
CA HIS A 320 -18.79 -7.28 -20.32
C HIS A 320 -18.49 -6.18 -21.34
N ASN A 321 -17.50 -5.31 -21.06
CA ASN A 321 -17.10 -4.22 -21.94
C ASN A 321 -16.00 -4.60 -22.95
N PHE A 322 -15.52 -5.86 -22.96
CA PHE A 322 -14.49 -6.32 -23.90
C PHE A 322 -14.98 -6.33 -25.35
N GLY A 323 -14.09 -6.02 -26.29
CA GLY A 323 -14.38 -5.92 -27.72
C GLY A 323 -15.02 -4.60 -28.14
N ALA A 324 -15.19 -3.66 -27.20
CA ALA A 324 -15.90 -2.41 -27.45
C ALA A 324 -14.97 -1.22 -27.79
N GLY A 325 -13.74 -1.50 -28.24
CA GLY A 325 -12.78 -0.51 -28.74
C GLY A 325 -11.81 0.09 -27.71
N LEU A 326 -11.94 -0.24 -26.42
CA LEU A 326 -11.09 0.32 -25.35
C LEU A 326 -9.61 -0.12 -25.50
N ARG A 327 -9.37 -1.37 -25.92
CA ARG A 327 -8.02 -1.91 -26.19
C ARG A 327 -7.16 -1.01 -27.07
N THR A 328 -7.72 -0.43 -28.13
CA THR A 328 -6.95 0.40 -29.07
C THR A 328 -6.41 1.66 -28.40
N HIS A 329 -7.20 2.31 -27.55
CA HIS A 329 -6.76 3.49 -26.79
C HIS A 329 -5.74 3.12 -25.70
N LEU A 330 -5.90 1.98 -25.02
CA LEU A 330 -4.97 1.54 -23.97
C LEU A 330 -3.60 1.11 -24.52
N VAL A 331 -3.58 0.42 -25.67
CA VAL A 331 -2.34 -0.05 -26.31
C VAL A 331 -1.62 1.09 -27.03
N ASN A 332 -2.36 1.98 -27.71
CA ASN A 332 -1.76 3.09 -28.44
C ASN A 332 -1.25 4.19 -27.50
N ALA A 333 -1.91 4.49 -26.38
CA ALA A 333 -1.42 5.48 -25.41
C ALA A 333 -0.04 5.10 -24.83
N LYS A 334 0.22 3.80 -24.61
CA LYS A 334 1.54 3.34 -24.17
C LYS A 334 2.58 3.41 -25.29
N ALA A 335 2.19 3.14 -26.52
CA ALA A 335 3.05 3.29 -27.68
C ALA A 335 3.39 4.77 -27.97
N GLU A 336 2.48 5.70 -27.68
CA GLU A 336 2.72 7.14 -27.74
C GLU A 336 3.63 7.60 -26.60
N GLU A 337 3.43 7.16 -25.36
CA GLU A 337 4.39 7.41 -24.25
C GLU A 337 5.79 6.84 -24.56
N GLU A 338 5.88 5.63 -25.14
CA GLU A 338 7.15 5.03 -25.55
C GLU A 338 7.79 5.79 -26.73
N LYS A 339 6.99 6.29 -27.68
CA LYS A 339 7.47 7.12 -28.80
C LYS A 339 7.92 8.51 -28.35
N GLU A 340 7.19 9.17 -27.44
CA GLU A 340 7.60 10.45 -26.86
C GLU A 340 8.88 10.30 -26.04
N ALA A 341 8.99 9.23 -25.24
CA ALA A 341 10.22 8.90 -24.54
C ALA A 341 11.38 8.67 -25.53
N THR A 342 11.15 7.93 -26.61
CA THR A 342 12.15 7.64 -27.65
C THR A 342 12.56 8.89 -28.45
N ASN A 343 11.61 9.76 -28.79
CA ASN A 343 11.88 11.04 -29.46
C ASN A 343 12.65 12.01 -28.56
N ALA A 344 12.38 12.01 -27.26
CA ALA A 344 13.16 12.78 -26.28
C ALA A 344 14.61 12.27 -26.17
N TYR A 345 14.86 10.97 -26.36
CA TYR A 345 16.21 10.41 -26.50
C TYR A 345 16.88 10.84 -27.82
N GLN A 346 16.16 10.80 -28.96
CA GLN A 346 16.73 11.14 -30.27
C GLN A 346 17.06 12.64 -30.43
N LEU A 347 16.29 13.54 -29.82
CA LEU A 347 16.57 14.98 -29.82
C LEU A 347 17.80 15.38 -28.97
N GLN A 348 18.22 14.53 -28.02
CA GLN A 348 19.41 14.77 -27.20
C GLN A 348 20.71 14.31 -27.89
N ASP A 349 20.64 13.42 -28.89
CA ASP A 349 21.80 12.94 -29.66
C ASP A 349 22.14 13.82 -30.88
N GLN A 350 21.28 14.76 -31.27
CA GLN A 350 21.62 15.74 -32.29
C GLN A 350 22.47 16.86 -31.67
N LYS A 351 23.80 16.73 -31.77
CA LYS A 351 24.73 17.85 -31.57
C LYS A 351 24.30 19.01 -32.49
N PRO A 352 24.20 20.26 -31.99
CA PRO A 352 23.89 21.40 -32.85
C PRO A 352 24.98 21.55 -33.90
N GLN A 353 24.61 21.48 -35.19
CA GLN A 353 25.49 21.86 -36.29
C GLN A 353 25.76 23.35 -36.16
N LEU A 354 26.99 23.70 -35.78
CA LEU A 354 27.44 25.09 -35.74
C LEU A 354 27.39 25.65 -37.17
N PRO A 355 26.81 26.84 -37.39
CA PRO A 355 26.77 27.44 -38.70
C PRO A 355 28.20 27.79 -39.16
N SER A 356 28.60 27.21 -40.29
CA SER A 356 29.87 27.53 -40.95
C SER A 356 29.84 29.00 -41.37
N ARG A 357 30.61 29.83 -40.68
CA ARG A 357 30.75 31.25 -40.98
C ARG A 357 31.47 31.40 -42.32
N MET A 358 30.72 31.68 -43.40
CA MET A 358 31.31 32.14 -44.66
C MET A 358 31.94 33.50 -44.42
N THR A 359 33.27 33.57 -44.53
CA THR A 359 34.00 34.83 -44.71
C THR A 359 33.90 35.22 -46.17
N ILE A 360 33.31 36.39 -46.44
CA ILE A 360 33.50 37.13 -47.68
C ILE A 360 34.47 38.26 -47.32
N ASP A 361 35.50 38.39 -48.15
CA ASP A 361 36.72 39.23 -48.12
C ASP A 361 36.81 40.39 -47.12
#